data_AF-A0A532EUC7-F1
#
_entry.id   AF-A0A532EUC7-F1
#
_cell.length_a   1.000
_cell.length_b   1.000
_cell.length_c   1.000
_cell.angle_alpha   90.00
_cell.angle_beta   90.00
_cell.angle_gamma   90.00
#
_symmetry.space_group_name_H-M   'P 1'
#
loop_
_entity.id
_entity.type
_entity.pdbx_description
1 polymer ?
#
loop_
_entity_poly.entity_id
_entity_poly.type
_entity_poly.pdbx_seq_one_letter_code
_entity_poly.pdbx_strand_id
1 'polypeptide(L)'
;MPMNLARHIIGISLVILLFSGIGCAAKQTKVEKFVKARVDIGEMMTNYFQGGGMFKDGQRPSPEQMKDMGADIHMKLGKLLEKYDLTVEEYRKISPEVFADDAAVKGYLNEHPDMKTRYEALPLDRMGRGGSTGRGY
;
A
#
# COMPACT_ATOMS: atom_id res chain seq x y z
N MET A 1 -20.10 53.72 8.75
CA MET A 1 -18.91 53.19 8.06
C MET A 1 -18.78 51.69 8.34
N PRO A 2 -19.27 50.77 7.47
CA PRO A 2 -19.23 49.33 7.73
C PRO A 2 -18.23 48.64 6.77
N MET A 3 -16.93 48.93 6.87
CA MET A 3 -15.90 48.30 6.01
C MET A 3 -15.03 47.26 6.74
N ASN A 4 -15.23 47.07 8.05
CA ASN A 4 -14.41 46.16 8.86
C ASN A 4 -15.04 44.76 9.06
N LEU A 5 -16.38 44.63 8.93
CA LEU A 5 -17.05 43.34 9.17
C LEU A 5 -16.86 42.37 7.99
N ALA A 6 -16.95 42.85 6.75
CA ALA A 6 -16.84 42.02 5.55
C ALA A 6 -15.42 41.45 5.33
N ARG A 7 -14.37 42.17 5.76
CA ARG A 7 -12.97 41.71 5.66
C ARG A 7 -12.64 40.59 6.65
N HIS A 8 -13.29 40.53 7.81
CA HIS A 8 -13.06 39.48 8.80
C HIS A 8 -13.72 38.15 8.42
N ILE A 9 -14.89 38.18 7.77
CA ILE A 9 -15.61 36.97 7.35
C ILE A 9 -14.85 36.22 6.23
N ILE A 10 -14.22 36.96 5.30
CA ILE A 10 -13.41 36.37 4.22
C ILE A 10 -12.10 35.77 4.77
N GLY A 11 -11.51 36.38 5.80
CA GLY A 11 -10.30 35.85 6.43
C GLY A 11 -10.51 34.51 7.15
N ILE A 12 -11.66 34.34 7.82
CA ILE A 12 -11.96 33.11 8.57
C ILE A 12 -12.34 31.96 7.62
N SER A 13 -13.07 32.25 6.53
CA SER A 13 -13.45 31.21 5.55
C SER A 13 -12.26 30.66 4.76
N LEU A 14 -11.25 31.49 4.44
CA LEU A 14 -10.02 31.03 3.78
C LEU A 14 -9.17 30.11 4.67
N VAL A 15 -9.13 30.34 5.99
CA VAL A 15 -8.36 29.51 6.93
C VAL A 15 -9.00 28.13 7.11
N ILE A 16 -10.33 28.03 7.17
CA ILE A 16 -11.05 26.74 7.29
C ILE A 16 -10.88 25.89 6.01
N LEU A 17 -10.82 26.53 4.84
CA LEU A 17 -10.66 25.85 3.56
C LEU A 17 -9.22 25.33 3.34
N LEU A 18 -8.21 26.07 3.83
CA LEU A 18 -6.81 25.64 3.80
C LEU A 18 -6.52 24.48 4.77
N PHE A 19 -7.16 24.44 5.94
CA PHE A 19 -6.95 23.34 6.91
C PHE A 19 -7.59 22.00 6.45
N SER A 20 -8.65 22.06 5.66
CA SER A 20 -9.32 20.86 5.13
C SER A 20 -8.49 20.14 4.05
N GLY A 21 -7.61 20.87 3.35
CA GLY A 21 -6.73 20.31 2.30
C GLY A 21 -5.53 19.54 2.84
N ILE A 22 -4.98 19.93 4.00
CA ILE A 22 -3.74 19.35 4.55
C ILE A 22 -3.95 17.90 5.00
N GLY A 23 -5.09 17.61 5.64
CA GLY A 23 -5.42 16.24 6.07
C GLY A 23 -5.67 15.30 4.89
N CYS A 24 -6.24 15.81 3.79
CA CYS A 24 -6.49 15.03 2.58
C CYS A 24 -5.17 14.70 1.86
N ALA A 25 -4.25 15.67 1.75
CA ALA A 25 -2.95 15.48 1.13
C ALA A 25 -2.06 14.49 1.91
N ALA A 26 -2.04 14.55 3.24
CA ALA A 26 -1.32 13.58 4.07
C ALA A 26 -1.91 12.16 3.95
N LYS A 27 -3.23 12.04 3.79
CA LYS A 27 -3.91 10.75 3.59
C LYS A 27 -3.68 10.19 2.18
N GLN A 28 -3.71 11.06 1.16
CA GLN A 28 -3.48 10.70 -0.24
C GLN A 28 -2.03 10.24 -0.47
N THR A 29 -1.04 10.91 0.14
CA THR A 29 0.37 10.48 0.10
C THR A 29 0.59 9.14 0.82
N LYS A 30 -0.15 8.87 1.91
CA LYS A 30 -0.12 7.57 2.59
C LYS A 30 -0.70 6.46 1.69
N VAL A 31 -1.84 6.68 1.05
CA VAL A 31 -2.45 5.70 0.14
C VAL A 31 -1.53 5.42 -1.05
N GLU A 32 -1.04 6.46 -1.71
CA GLU A 32 -0.10 6.36 -2.82
C GLU A 32 1.13 5.51 -2.46
N LYS A 33 1.81 5.87 -1.36
CA LYS A 33 3.02 5.20 -0.88
C LYS A 33 2.78 3.72 -0.62
N PHE A 34 1.67 3.37 0.03
CA PHE A 34 1.34 2.00 0.37
C PHE A 34 0.87 1.18 -0.83
N VAL A 35 0.12 1.78 -1.77
CA VAL A 35 -0.29 1.11 -3.01
C VAL A 35 0.93 0.77 -3.87
N LYS A 36 1.83 1.73 -4.08
CA LYS A 36 3.10 1.52 -4.79
C LYS A 36 3.95 0.44 -4.12
N ALA A 37 4.11 0.52 -2.80
CA ALA A 37 4.82 -0.51 -2.03
C ALA A 37 4.18 -1.89 -2.22
N ARG A 38 2.85 -2.01 -2.19
CA ARG A 38 2.16 -3.30 -2.38
C ARG A 38 2.38 -3.89 -3.76
N VAL A 39 2.37 -3.06 -4.80
CA VAL A 39 2.67 -3.49 -6.17
C VAL A 39 4.10 -3.99 -6.28
N ASP A 40 5.07 -3.20 -5.83
CA ASP A 40 6.48 -3.58 -5.89
C ASP A 40 6.77 -4.84 -5.07
N ILE A 41 6.19 -4.97 -3.87
CA ILE A 41 6.26 -6.20 -3.07
C ILE A 41 5.71 -7.37 -3.87
N GLY A 42 4.57 -7.17 -4.52
CA GLY A 42 3.91 -8.24 -5.23
C GLY A 42 4.65 -8.71 -6.47
N GLU A 43 5.26 -7.80 -7.20
CA GLU A 43 6.15 -8.09 -8.32
C GLU A 43 7.44 -8.76 -7.84
N MET A 44 8.05 -8.25 -6.75
CA MET A 44 9.22 -8.86 -6.14
C MET A 44 8.93 -10.31 -5.74
N MET A 45 7.80 -10.58 -5.08
CA MET A 45 7.40 -11.93 -4.70
C MET A 45 7.14 -12.81 -5.92
N THR A 46 6.47 -12.28 -6.95
CA THR A 46 6.22 -13.01 -8.20
C THR A 46 7.53 -13.41 -8.88
N ASN A 47 8.47 -12.47 -9.01
CA ASN A 47 9.79 -12.72 -9.57
C ASN A 47 10.61 -13.70 -8.73
N TYR A 48 10.52 -13.61 -7.40
CA TYR A 48 11.20 -14.52 -6.49
C TYR A 48 10.75 -15.98 -6.67
N PHE A 49 9.45 -16.21 -6.80
CA PHE A 49 8.91 -17.56 -6.98
C PHE A 49 9.01 -18.06 -8.42
N GLN A 50 8.90 -17.19 -9.44
CA GLN A 50 9.10 -17.56 -10.84
C GLN A 50 10.57 -17.87 -11.17
N GLY A 51 11.52 -17.14 -10.57
CA GLY A 51 12.95 -17.25 -10.86
C GLY A 51 13.69 -18.41 -10.18
N GLY A 52 12.98 -19.36 -9.55
CA GLY A 52 13.60 -20.53 -8.92
C GLY A 52 13.23 -20.78 -7.45
N GLY A 53 12.33 -19.99 -6.86
CA GLY A 53 11.72 -20.29 -5.55
C GLY A 53 10.69 -21.43 -5.60
N MET A 54 10.31 -21.87 -6.80
CA MET A 54 9.55 -23.09 -7.05
C MET A 54 10.54 -24.26 -7.11
N PHE A 55 10.59 -25.04 -6.04
CA PHE A 55 11.28 -26.33 -6.06
C PHE A 55 10.73 -27.16 -7.22
N LYS A 56 11.63 -27.81 -7.97
CA LYS A 56 11.29 -28.66 -9.11
C LYS A 56 10.19 -29.65 -8.70
N ASP A 57 9.16 -29.78 -9.53
CA ASP A 57 8.16 -30.85 -9.47
C ASP A 57 7.38 -31.00 -8.15
N GLY A 58 6.95 -29.88 -7.54
CA GLY A 58 6.00 -29.92 -6.42
C GLY A 58 6.57 -30.41 -5.09
N GLN A 59 7.90 -30.49 -4.97
CA GLN A 59 8.55 -30.86 -3.73
C GLN A 59 8.45 -29.73 -2.72
N ARG A 60 7.86 -30.00 -1.54
CA ARG A 60 7.79 -29.01 -0.47
C ARG A 60 9.19 -28.76 0.09
N PRO A 61 9.63 -27.48 0.24
CA PRO A 61 10.92 -27.16 0.85
C PRO A 61 11.06 -27.79 2.23
N SER A 62 12.28 -28.16 2.59
CA SER A 62 12.59 -28.56 3.96
C SER A 62 12.34 -27.38 4.93
N PRO A 63 12.12 -27.64 6.23
CA PRO A 63 11.92 -26.57 7.21
C PRO A 63 13.08 -25.57 7.26
N GLU A 64 14.31 -26.04 7.07
CA GLU A 64 15.51 -25.19 7.01
C GLU A 64 15.50 -24.30 5.76
N GLN A 65 15.16 -24.86 4.59
CA GLN A 65 15.01 -24.09 3.36
C GLN A 65 13.88 -23.07 3.45
N MET A 66 12.76 -23.41 4.09
CA MET A 66 11.68 -22.46 4.36
C MET A 66 12.15 -21.31 5.24
N LYS A 67 12.98 -21.58 6.25
CA LYS A 67 13.55 -20.57 7.13
C LYS A 67 14.49 -19.63 6.37
N ASP A 68 15.38 -20.18 5.54
CA ASP A 68 16.32 -19.40 4.75
C ASP A 68 15.60 -18.54 3.69
N MET A 69 14.59 -19.09 3.02
CA MET A 69 13.73 -18.33 2.11
C MET A 69 13.00 -17.20 2.85
N GLY A 70 12.47 -17.48 4.05
CA GLY A 70 11.83 -16.47 4.89
C GLY A 70 12.78 -15.31 5.25
N ALA A 71 14.02 -15.62 5.59
CA ALA A 71 15.05 -14.63 5.89
C ALA A 71 15.44 -13.80 4.65
N ASP A 72 15.62 -14.44 3.50
CA ASP A 72 15.92 -13.75 2.24
C ASP A 72 14.76 -12.86 1.77
N ILE A 73 13.52 -13.35 1.86
CA ILE A 73 12.31 -12.56 1.60
C ILE A 73 12.26 -11.35 2.54
N HIS A 74 12.49 -11.55 3.84
CA HIS A 74 12.45 -10.47 4.82
C HIS A 74 13.52 -9.40 4.52
N MET A 75 14.74 -9.81 4.19
CA MET A 75 15.82 -8.89 3.80
C MET A 75 15.47 -8.11 2.53
N LYS A 76 14.99 -8.78 1.48
CA LYS A 76 14.59 -8.14 0.22
C LYS A 76 13.42 -7.18 0.41
N LEU A 77 12.44 -7.59 1.21
CA LEU A 77 11.30 -6.76 1.59
C LEU A 77 11.73 -5.51 2.34
N GLY A 78 12.66 -5.63 3.30
CA GLY A 78 13.22 -4.49 4.03
C GLY A 78 13.86 -3.47 3.08
N LYS A 79 14.77 -3.93 2.21
CA LYS A 79 15.44 -3.07 1.20
C LYS A 79 14.44 -2.43 0.22
N LEU A 80 13.38 -3.13 -0.13
CA LEU A 80 12.34 -2.59 -1.03
C LEU A 80 11.57 -1.47 -0.33
N LEU A 81 11.20 -1.67 0.93
CA LEU A 81 10.43 -0.71 1.72
C LEU A 81 11.22 0.55 2.10
N GLU A 82 12.56 0.49 2.15
CA GLU A 82 13.42 1.66 2.30
C GLU A 82 13.17 2.72 1.23
N LYS A 83 12.85 2.32 -0.02
CA LYS A 83 12.48 3.26 -1.11
C LYS A 83 11.27 4.13 -0.78
N TYR A 84 10.46 3.64 0.15
CA TYR A 84 9.26 4.28 0.61
C TYR A 84 9.45 4.89 1.98
N ASP A 85 10.63 4.91 2.61
CA ASP A 85 10.80 5.30 4.02
C ASP A 85 9.86 4.51 4.95
N LEU A 86 9.87 3.18 4.79
CA LEU A 86 9.12 2.25 5.65
C LEU A 86 10.03 1.11 6.09
N THR A 87 9.82 0.67 7.32
CA THR A 87 10.28 -0.65 7.77
C THR A 87 9.21 -1.71 7.50
N VAL A 88 9.62 -3.00 7.52
CA VAL A 88 8.70 -4.13 7.38
C VAL A 88 7.59 -4.09 8.43
N GLU A 89 7.94 -3.76 9.66
CA GLU A 89 7.00 -3.73 10.79
C GLU A 89 6.02 -2.56 10.69
N GLU A 90 6.47 -1.38 10.28
CA GLU A 90 5.59 -0.24 10.02
C GLU A 90 4.62 -0.53 8.88
N TYR A 91 5.11 -1.08 7.77
CA TYR A 91 4.24 -1.47 6.65
C TYR A 91 3.19 -2.49 7.10
N ARG A 92 3.57 -3.52 7.86
CA ARG A 92 2.63 -4.52 8.40
C ARG A 92 1.60 -3.94 9.35
N LYS A 93 2.00 -3.01 10.21
CA LYS A 93 1.12 -2.37 11.18
C LYS A 93 0.11 -1.43 10.51
N ILE A 94 0.55 -0.67 9.51
CA ILE A 94 -0.22 0.43 8.92
C ILE A 94 -1.02 -0.02 7.68
N SER A 95 -0.52 -1.00 6.93
CA SER A 95 -1.17 -1.46 5.69
C SER A 95 -2.64 -1.89 5.88
N PRO A 96 -3.07 -2.59 6.96
CA PRO A 96 -4.46 -2.95 7.13
C PRO A 96 -5.38 -1.73 7.24
N GLU A 97 -4.93 -0.68 7.93
CA GLU A 97 -5.67 0.59 8.07
C GLU A 97 -5.79 1.31 6.74
N VAL A 98 -4.70 1.39 5.96
CA VAL A 98 -4.69 2.07 4.66
C VAL A 98 -5.55 1.34 3.64
N PHE A 99 -5.47 0.00 3.59
CA PHE A 99 -6.24 -0.80 2.64
C PHE A 99 -7.68 -1.06 3.08
N ALA A 100 -8.05 -0.72 4.33
CA ALA A 100 -9.45 -0.69 4.75
C ALA A 100 -10.24 0.47 4.12
N ASP A 101 -9.56 1.56 3.75
CA ASP A 101 -10.16 2.68 3.02
C ASP A 101 -10.22 2.38 1.51
N ASP A 102 -11.13 1.48 1.15
CA ASP A 102 -11.34 1.04 -0.24
C ASP A 102 -11.68 2.21 -1.18
N ALA A 103 -12.38 3.23 -0.67
CA ALA A 103 -12.72 4.42 -1.45
C ALA A 103 -11.47 5.23 -1.82
N ALA A 104 -10.57 5.47 -0.87
CA ALA A 104 -9.32 6.18 -1.13
C ALA A 104 -8.38 5.39 -2.06
N VAL A 105 -8.27 4.07 -1.85
CA VAL A 105 -7.47 3.20 -2.72
C VAL A 105 -8.03 3.20 -4.15
N LYS A 106 -9.34 3.01 -4.32
CA LYS A 106 -9.99 3.05 -5.65
C LYS A 106 -9.86 4.42 -6.31
N GLY A 107 -9.99 5.50 -5.54
CA GLY A 107 -9.77 6.87 -6.04
C GLY A 107 -8.38 7.01 -6.65
N TYR A 108 -7.35 6.65 -5.88
CA TYR A 108 -5.96 6.67 -6.34
C TYR A 108 -5.74 5.79 -7.58
N LEU A 109 -6.22 4.54 -7.58
CA LEU A 109 -6.04 3.64 -8.73
C LEU A 109 -6.76 4.14 -9.99
N ASN A 110 -7.92 4.77 -9.86
CA ASN A 110 -8.63 5.33 -11.02
C ASN A 110 -7.90 6.56 -11.61
N GLU A 111 -7.18 7.32 -10.80
CA GLU A 111 -6.31 8.41 -11.25
C GLU A 111 -5.00 7.90 -11.89
N HIS A 112 -4.60 6.65 -11.58
CA HIS A 112 -3.37 6.03 -12.04
C HIS A 112 -3.62 4.68 -12.75
N PRO A 113 -4.02 4.68 -14.04
CA PRO A 113 -4.44 3.48 -14.74
C PRO A 113 -3.35 2.41 -14.87
N ASP A 114 -2.08 2.79 -15.06
CA ASP A 114 -0.94 1.86 -15.06
C ASP A 114 -0.84 1.13 -13.70
N MET A 115 -0.90 1.90 -12.61
CA MET A 115 -0.85 1.36 -11.25
C MET A 115 -2.03 0.42 -10.97
N LYS A 116 -3.23 0.76 -11.47
CA LYS A 116 -4.41 -0.09 -11.38
C LYS A 116 -4.20 -1.45 -12.03
N THR A 117 -3.70 -1.47 -13.27
CA THR A 117 -3.41 -2.73 -13.98
C THR A 117 -2.43 -3.60 -13.20
N ARG A 118 -1.34 -3.00 -12.70
CA ARG A 118 -0.33 -3.74 -11.93
C ARG A 118 -0.88 -4.23 -10.59
N TYR A 119 -1.68 -3.42 -9.90
CA TYR A 119 -2.30 -3.76 -8.63
C TYR A 119 -3.33 -4.90 -8.75
N GLU A 120 -4.18 -4.86 -9.77
CA GLU A 120 -5.19 -5.89 -10.04
C GLU A 120 -4.57 -7.22 -10.52
N ALA A 121 -3.40 -7.17 -11.15
CA ALA A 121 -2.64 -8.35 -11.55
C ALA A 121 -1.95 -9.08 -10.38
N LEU A 122 -1.84 -8.45 -9.21
CA LEU A 122 -1.22 -9.10 -8.05
C LEU A 122 -2.09 -10.25 -7.53
N PRO A 123 -1.49 -11.36 -7.07
CA PRO A 123 -2.23 -12.40 -6.35
C PRO A 123 -2.52 -11.93 -4.91
N LEU A 124 -3.42 -10.94 -4.77
CA LEU A 124 -3.75 -10.28 -3.51
C LEU A 124 -4.21 -11.25 -2.41
N ASP A 125 -4.85 -12.35 -2.79
CA ASP A 125 -5.28 -13.44 -1.90
C ASP A 125 -4.10 -14.11 -1.19
N ARG A 126 -2.94 -14.16 -1.84
CA ARG A 126 -1.70 -14.74 -1.26
C ARG A 126 -0.88 -13.71 -0.47
N MET A 127 -1.19 -12.42 -0.60
CA MET A 127 -0.45 -11.32 0.02
C MET A 127 -1.08 -10.80 1.30
N GLY A 128 -1.98 -11.57 1.93
CA GLY A 128 -2.56 -11.21 3.22
C GLY A 128 -3.43 -9.96 3.11
N ARG A 129 -4.38 -9.93 2.18
CA ARG A 129 -5.53 -9.03 2.29
C ARG A 129 -6.27 -9.44 3.57
N GLY A 130 -6.08 -8.70 4.66
CA GLY A 130 -6.76 -8.94 5.94
C GLY A 130 -8.26 -8.94 5.70
N GLY A 131 -8.84 -10.13 5.57
CA GLY A 131 -10.20 -10.29 5.09
C GLY A 131 -10.34 -11.57 4.26
N SER A 132 -10.43 -12.69 4.96
CA SER A 132 -11.12 -13.87 4.44
C SER A 132 -12.51 -13.43 3.97
N THR A 133 -12.68 -13.29 2.66
CA THR A 133 -13.99 -13.50 2.05
C THR A 133 -13.86 -14.80 1.28
N GLY A 134 -14.03 -15.90 2.03
CA GLY A 134 -14.34 -17.19 1.45
C GLY A 134 -15.54 -17.04 0.52
N ARG A 135 -15.31 -17.24 -0.76
CA ARG A 135 -16.31 -17.72 -1.70
C ARG A 135 -15.68 -18.88 -2.45
N GLY A 136 -15.81 -20.06 -1.84
CA GLY A 136 -15.77 -21.30 -2.58
C GLY A 136 -16.96 -21.33 -3.54
N TYR A 137 -16.67 -21.68 -4.78
CA TYR A 137 -17.63 -22.30 -5.68
C TYR A 137 -17.32 -23.80 -5.70
#